data_AF-W9EFF5-F1
#
_entry.id   AF-W9EFF5-F1
#
_cell.length_a   1.000
_cell.length_b   1.000
_cell.length_c   1.000
_cell.angle_alpha   90.00
_cell.angle_beta   90.00
_cell.angle_gamma   90.00
#
_symmetry.space_group_name_H-M   'P 1'
#
loop_
_entity.id
_entity.type
_entity.pdbx_description
1 polymer ?
#
loop_
_entity_poly.entity_id
_entity_poly.type
_entity_poly.pdbx_seq_one_letter_code
_entity_poly.pdbx_strand_id
1 'polypeptide(L)' 'MKTIAANLTTLFWGIVYGEIIGYIGSALVQSTFTKTIAINVAIVGGLIALIGINLLKLVIKP' A
#
# COMPACT_ATOMS: atom_id res chain seq x y z
N MET A 1 4.41 -1.16 -21.81
CA MET A 1 3.09 -1.71 -21.43
C MET A 1 3.14 -2.59 -20.17
N LYS A 2 3.92 -3.68 -20.15
CA LYS A 2 3.98 -4.60 -18.99
C LYS A 2 4.34 -3.92 -17.65
N THR A 3 5.31 -3.01 -17.63
CA THR A 3 5.72 -2.29 -16.41
C THR A 3 4.64 -1.36 -15.87
N ILE A 4 3.91 -0.68 -16.75
CA ILE A 4 2.84 0.24 -16.37
C ILE A 4 1.67 -0.56 -15.78
N ALA A 5 1.25 -1.64 -16.43
CA ALA A 5 0.20 -2.51 -15.93
C ALA A 5 0.57 -3.13 -14.56
N ALA A 6 1.83 -3.57 -14.39
CA ALA A 6 2.32 -4.10 -13.13
C ALA A 6 2.32 -3.04 -12.01
N ASN A 7 2.77 -1.82 -12.30
CA ASN A 7 2.78 -0.73 -11.31
C ASN A 7 1.36 -0.29 -10.94
N LEU A 8 0.43 -0.21 -11.90
CA LEU A 8 -0.99 0.09 -11.62
C LEU A 8 -1.65 -0.99 -10.76
N THR A 9 -1.40 -2.26 -11.09
CA THR A 9 -1.91 -3.39 -10.28
C THR A 9 -1.32 -3.36 -8.88
N THR A 10 -0.03 -3.07 -8.75
CA THR A 10 0.64 -2.93 -7.44
C THR A 10 0.06 -1.77 -6.64
N LEU A 11 -0.19 -0.63 -7.28
CA LEU A 11 -0.78 0.54 -6.62
C LEU A 11 -2.21 0.24 -6.13
N PHE A 12 -3.03 -0.39 -6.96
CA PHE A 12 -4.39 -0.79 -6.60
C PHE A 12 -4.39 -1.69 -5.36
N TRP A 13 -3.60 -2.76 -5.38
CA TRP A 13 -3.52 -3.66 -4.23
C TRP A 13 -2.85 -3.04 -3.02
N GLY A 14 -1.85 -2.17 -3.21
CA GLY A 14 -1.24 -1.41 -2.12
C GLY A 14 -2.23 -0.53 -1.37
N ILE A 15 -3.17 0.09 -2.09
CA ILE A 15 -4.28 0.86 -1.50
C ILE A 15 -5.18 -0.05 -0.67
N VAL A 16 -5.69 -1.13 -1.25
CA VAL A 16 -6.60 -2.08 -0.58
C VAL A 16 -5.97 -2.68 0.68
N TYR A 17 -4.73 -3.17 0.57
CA TYR A 17 -4.04 -3.74 1.72
C TYR A 17 -3.62 -2.69 2.75
N GLY A 18 -3.33 -1.45 2.32
CA GLY A 18 -3.11 -0.32 3.23
C GLY A 18 -4.31 -0.07 4.13
N GLU A 19 -5.52 -0.06 3.57
CA GLU A 19 -6.76 0.09 4.34
C GLU A 19 -7.02 -1.08 5.29
N ILE A 20 -6.80 -2.32 4.84
CA ILE A 20 -6.94 -3.51 5.68
C ILE A 20 -5.98 -3.45 6.88
N ILE A 21 -4.70 -3.14 6.64
CA ILE A 21 -3.69 -3.00 7.70
C ILE A 21 -4.05 -1.85 8.64
N GLY A 22 -4.50 -0.71 8.11
CA GLY A 22 -4.91 0.43 8.92
C GLY A 22 -6.12 0.14 9.80
N TYR A 23 -7.12 -0.58 9.29
CA TYR A 23 -8.27 -1.03 10.06
C TYR A 23 -7.84 -1.94 11.21
N ILE A 24 -7.02 -2.97 10.90
CA ILE A 24 -6.45 -3.88 11.90
C ILE A 24 -5.68 -3.07 12.96
N GLY A 25 -4.79 -2.18 12.54
CA GLY A 25 -4.01 -1.32 13.43
C GLY A 25 -4.88 -0.46 14.34
N SER A 26 -5.96 0.12 13.81
CA SER A 26 -6.91 0.91 14.60
C SER A 26 -7.61 0.08 15.68
N ALA A 27 -7.98 -1.17 15.36
CA ALA A 27 -8.61 -2.10 16.30
C ALA A 27 -7.64 -2.53 17.42
N LEU A 28 -6.35 -2.74 17.10
CA LEU A 28 -5.33 -3.11 18.10
C LEU A 28 -5.14 -2.03 19.17
N VAL A 29 -5.22 -0.75 18.78
CA VAL A 29 -5.03 0.39 19.70
C VAL A 29 -6.35 0.98 20.19
N GLN A 30 -7.48 0.32 19.93
CA GLN A 30 -8.83 0.76 20.31
C GLN A 30 -9.15 2.20 19.84
N SER A 31 -8.69 2.55 18.64
CA SER A 31 -8.97 3.84 18.02
C SER A 31 -10.06 3.71 16.95
N THR A 32 -10.82 4.79 16.75
CA THR A 32 -11.85 4.83 15.71
C THR A 32 -11.20 4.92 14.32
N PHE A 33 -11.53 3.99 13.44
CA PHE A 33 -11.14 4.05 12.02
C PHE A 33 -11.95 5.12 11.28
N THR A 34 -11.41 6.34 11.23
CA THR A 34 -12.06 7.47 10.55
C THR A 34 -11.74 7.49 9.05
N LYS A 35 -12.53 8.23 8.26
CA LYS A 35 -12.26 8.46 6.83
C LYS A 35 -10.87 9.03 6.57
N THR A 36 -10.41 9.94 7.43
CA THR A 36 -9.06 10.52 7.31
C THR A 36 -7.98 9.46 7.48
N ILE A 37 -8.13 8.57 8.47
CA ILE A 37 -7.18 7.46 8.67
C ILE A 37 -7.22 6.54 7.46
N ALA A 38 -8.41 6.16 6.97
CA ALA A 38 -8.57 5.31 5.79
C ALA A 38 -7.84 5.87 4.56
N ILE A 39 -8.05 7.15 4.23
CA ILE A 39 -7.37 7.82 3.11
C ILE A 39 -5.85 7.82 3.32
N ASN A 40 -5.39 8.14 4.54
CA ASN A 40 -3.96 8.18 4.82
C ASN A 40 -3.30 6.79 4.64
N VAL A 41 -3.90 5.74 5.19
CA VAL A 41 -3.34 4.37 5.08
C VAL A 41 -3.44 3.81 3.67
N ALA A 42 -4.46 4.19 2.90
CA ALA A 42 -4.58 3.89 1.47
C ALA A 42 -3.41 4.49 0.68
N ILE A 43 -3.14 5.78 0.88
CA ILE A 43 -2.05 6.48 0.20
C ILE A 43 -0.69 5.87 0.60
N VAL A 44 -0.48 5.67 1.90
CA VAL A 44 0.78 5.10 2.42
C VAL A 44 0.98 3.67 1.90
N GLY A 45 -0.05 2.83 1.95
CA GLY A 45 0.02 1.45 1.44
C GLY A 45 0.33 1.40 -0.06
N GLY A 46 -0.33 2.25 -0.86
CA GLY A 46 -0.06 2.39 -2.28
C GLY A 46 1.38 2.82 -2.59
N LEU A 47 1.88 3.84 -1.87
CA LEU A 47 3.26 4.32 -2.03
C LEU A 47 4.30 3.29 -1.61
N ILE A 48 4.11 2.63 -0.47
CA ILE A 48 5.03 1.58 0.02
C ILE A 48 5.08 0.42 -0.97
N ALA A 49 3.94 -0.05 -1.48
CA ALA A 49 3.91 -1.14 -2.45
C ALA A 49 4.62 -0.75 -3.75
N LEU A 50 4.36 0.44 -4.27
CA LEU A 50 4.96 0.94 -5.52
C LEU A 50 6.47 1.16 -5.38
N ILE A 51 6.92 1.80 -4.30
CA ILE A 51 8.34 2.03 -4.05
C ILE A 51 9.04 0.69 -3.78
N GLY A 52 8.46 -0.15 -2.92
CA GLY A 52 9.00 -1.45 -2.53
C GLY A 52 9.25 -2.35 -3.73
N ILE A 53 8.27 -2.54 -4.63
CA ILE A 53 8.46 -3.41 -5.80
C ILE A 53 9.52 -2.87 -6.76
N ASN A 54 9.66 -1.55 -6.89
CA ASN A 54 10.63 -0.94 -7.81
C ASN A 54 12.04 -0.92 -7.21
N LEU A 55 12.18 -0.74 -5.90
CA LEU A 55 13.47 -0.90 -5.22
C LEU A 55 13.93 -2.36 -5.19
N LEU A 56 13.02 -3.31 -4.92
CA LEU A 56 13.35 -4.74 -4.95
C LEU A 56 13.87 -5.17 -6.34
N LYS A 57 13.32 -4.62 -7.43
CA LYS A 57 13.84 -4.88 -8.78
C LYS A 57 15.28 -4.39 -8.99
N LEU A 58 15.73 -3.37 -8.26
CA LEU A 58 17.13 -2.90 -8.34
C LEU A 58 18.08 -3.84 -7.60
N VAL A 59 17.63 -4.48 -6.52
CA VAL A 59 18.44 -5.38 -5.69
C VAL A 59 18.41 -6.82 -6.20
N ILE A 60 17.29 -7.26 -6.78
CA ILE A 60 17.07 -8.64 -7.23
C ILE A 60 17.53 -8.84 -8.69
N LYS A 61 17.87 -7.77 -9.42
CA LYS A 61 18.43 -7.91 -10.76
C LYS A 61 19.82 -8.57 -10.66
N PRO A 62 20.06 -9.71 -11.34
CA PRO A 62 21.40 -10.29 -11.42
C PRO A 62 22.38 -9.36 -12.14
#